data_AF-A0A095YSF3-F1
#
_entry.id   AF-A0A095YSF3-F1
#
_cell.length_a   1.000
_cell.length_b   1.000
_cell.length_c   1.000
_cell.angle_alpha   90.00
_cell.angle_beta   90.00
_cell.angle_gamma   90.00
#
_symmetry.space_group_name_H-M   'P 1'
#
loop_
_entity.id
_entity.type
_entity.pdbx_description
1 polymer ?
#
loop_
_entity_poly.entity_id
_entity_poly.type
_entity_poly.pdbx_seq_one_letter_code
_entity_poly.pdbx_strand_id
1 'polypeptide(L)'
;MAGHVFTFEEAKQEFDYIIDKYEDFGAKEREELIKQDRLHRSDTNVLLKGGKEWLIEPLRELQPLSFAALQEHASDYMVGFRWRRTSPQPNSPKDRLSHDGFFVVKGRVIWARYGYEGHSTPNIAEVIKQSWLDRSRGWGTTEDVVAVNPRQFISDPFANWTPVSHFAVLLDESWEKTILPSLLEKIPNLYVTRMVPGEGDGYYEDRWVSFRCFLDSRLPEDYSFIGDQLYVVDSNPDGRIYWIKDFDFKTVYYLNDPGEAIDAYSAHTLLQTPGRFDFSPWAVKL
;
A
#
# COMPACT_ATOMS: atom_id res chain seq x y z
N MET A 1 19.34 3.45 14.79
CA MET A 1 19.25 4.51 13.77
C MET A 1 17.79 4.92 13.70
N ALA A 2 17.47 6.21 13.66
CA ALA A 2 16.09 6.63 13.46
C ALA A 2 15.71 6.29 12.03
N GLY A 3 14.62 5.53 11.84
CA GLY A 3 14.22 5.07 10.52
C GLY A 3 13.99 6.21 9.54
N HIS A 4 14.59 6.17 8.35
CA HIS A 4 14.35 7.12 7.28
C HIS A 4 12.99 6.87 6.61
N VAL A 5 12.25 7.96 6.39
CA VAL A 5 11.04 8.00 5.56
C VAL A 5 11.20 9.18 4.62
N PHE A 6 10.90 8.97 3.35
CA PHE A 6 11.05 9.96 2.29
C PHE A 6 10.32 11.26 2.64
N THR A 7 11.04 12.38 2.52
CA THR A 7 10.58 13.70 2.94
C THR A 7 10.22 14.58 1.75
N PHE A 8 9.52 15.69 2.02
CA PHE A 8 9.20 16.64 0.96
C PHE A 8 10.43 17.39 0.40
N GLU A 9 11.48 17.57 1.20
CA GLU A 9 12.73 18.16 0.70
C GLU A 9 13.45 17.25 -0.29
N GLU A 10 13.40 15.94 -0.07
CA GLU A 10 13.92 14.94 -1.02
C GLU A 10 13.04 14.85 -2.26
N ALA A 11 11.71 14.88 -2.10
CA ALA A 11 10.78 14.92 -3.22
C ALA A 11 11.08 16.07 -4.19
N LYS A 12 11.39 17.26 -3.66
CA LYS A 12 11.77 18.44 -4.46
C LYS A 12 13.08 18.28 -5.23
N GLN A 13 13.95 17.36 -4.82
CA GLN A 13 15.22 17.06 -5.51
C GLN A 13 15.04 15.96 -6.56
N GLU A 14 14.15 15.01 -6.31
CA GLU A 14 13.93 13.83 -7.15
C GLU A 14 12.94 14.05 -8.31
N PHE A 15 11.94 14.90 -8.12
CA PHE A 15 10.98 15.24 -9.17
C PHE A 15 11.50 16.39 -10.04
N ASP A 16 11.28 16.28 -11.37
CA ASP A 16 11.59 17.38 -12.29
C ASP A 16 10.66 18.58 -12.01
N TYR A 17 9.41 18.32 -11.62
CA TYR A 17 8.48 19.32 -11.06
C TYR A 17 7.35 18.65 -10.26
N ILE A 18 6.66 19.42 -9.43
CA ILE A 18 5.53 18.99 -8.60
C ILE A 18 4.38 19.97 -8.82
N ILE A 19 3.15 19.46 -8.91
CA ILE A 19 1.92 20.27 -9.04
C ILE A 19 0.93 19.93 -7.92
N ASP A 20 0.13 20.91 -7.53
CA ASP A 20 -1.01 20.78 -6.61
C ASP A 20 -2.34 21.21 -7.26
N LYS A 21 -2.29 21.62 -8.54
CA LYS A 21 -3.43 22.04 -9.35
C LYS A 21 -3.40 21.35 -10.70
N TYR A 22 -4.57 20.97 -11.19
CA TYR A 22 -4.68 20.24 -12.46
C TYR A 22 -4.31 21.11 -13.67
N GLU A 23 -4.50 22.43 -13.57
CA GLU A 23 -4.17 23.40 -14.62
C GLU A 23 -2.67 23.48 -14.89
N ASP A 24 -1.84 23.17 -13.89
CA ASP A 24 -0.39 23.16 -14.00
C ASP A 24 0.14 21.84 -14.62
N PHE A 25 -0.75 20.92 -15.01
CA PHE A 25 -0.37 19.67 -15.66
C PHE A 25 0.23 19.92 -17.05
N GLY A 26 1.54 19.71 -17.15
CA GLY A 26 2.33 19.98 -18.35
C GLY A 26 1.81 19.29 -19.62
N ALA A 27 1.77 20.06 -20.71
CA ALA A 27 1.28 19.57 -22.01
C ALA A 27 2.10 18.37 -22.53
N LYS A 28 3.41 18.40 -22.34
CA LYS A 28 4.32 17.31 -22.75
C LYS A 28 3.99 16.01 -22.02
N GLU A 29 3.82 16.06 -20.69
CA GLU A 29 3.51 14.88 -19.88
C GLU A 29 2.11 14.35 -20.18
N ARG A 30 1.13 15.25 -20.39
CA ARG A 30 -0.22 14.87 -20.81
C ARG A 30 -0.20 14.14 -22.15
N GLU A 31 0.48 14.67 -23.16
CA GLU A 31 0.62 14.02 -24.47
C GLU A 31 1.27 12.65 -24.36
N GLU A 32 2.29 12.51 -23.52
CA GLU A 32 2.97 11.24 -23.30
C GLU A 32 2.04 10.20 -22.65
N LEU A 33 1.28 10.58 -21.62
CA LEU A 33 0.32 9.68 -20.99
C LEU A 33 -0.82 9.29 -21.93
N ILE A 34 -1.23 10.16 -22.86
CA ILE A 34 -2.20 9.81 -23.91
C ILE A 34 -1.61 8.78 -24.87
N LYS A 35 -0.38 9.00 -25.36
CA LYS A 35 0.31 8.06 -26.27
C LYS A 35 0.47 6.67 -25.66
N GLN A 36 0.67 6.59 -24.35
CA GLN A 36 0.82 5.32 -23.63
C GLN A 36 -0.51 4.67 -23.21
N ASP A 37 -1.65 5.30 -23.48
CA ASP A 37 -2.97 4.93 -22.95
C ASP A 37 -2.97 4.80 -21.41
N ARG A 38 -2.42 5.82 -20.73
CA ARG A 38 -2.27 5.86 -19.26
C ARG A 38 -2.91 7.08 -18.61
N LEU A 39 -3.43 8.02 -19.40
CA LEU A 39 -4.04 9.24 -18.85
C LEU A 39 -5.20 8.91 -17.90
N HIS A 40 -6.03 7.92 -18.26
CA HIS A 40 -7.19 7.49 -17.46
C HIS A 40 -6.82 6.93 -16.07
N ARG A 41 -5.56 6.53 -15.87
CA ARG A 41 -5.03 6.00 -14.61
C ARG A 41 -3.98 6.92 -13.96
N SER A 42 -3.88 8.17 -14.42
CA SER A 42 -2.94 9.14 -13.88
C SER A 42 -3.35 9.64 -12.49
N ASP A 43 -2.38 9.89 -11.62
CA ASP A 43 -2.61 10.50 -10.30
C ASP A 43 -3.15 11.95 -10.40
N THR A 44 -2.96 12.60 -11.55
CA THR A 44 -3.57 13.91 -11.84
C THR A 44 -5.10 13.88 -11.84
N ASN A 45 -5.72 12.71 -12.00
CA ASN A 45 -7.18 12.58 -11.93
C ASN A 45 -7.71 12.86 -10.52
N VAL A 46 -6.90 12.71 -9.47
CA VAL A 46 -7.27 13.16 -8.12
C VAL A 46 -7.43 14.68 -8.10
N LEU A 47 -6.45 15.42 -8.64
CA LEU A 47 -6.51 16.88 -8.74
C LEU A 47 -7.73 17.34 -9.55
N LEU A 48 -7.98 16.69 -10.70
CA LEU A 48 -9.15 16.98 -11.54
C LEU A 48 -10.48 16.79 -10.81
N LYS A 49 -10.56 15.84 -9.87
CA LYS A 49 -11.79 15.49 -9.14
C LYS A 49 -11.98 16.27 -7.84
N GLY A 50 -11.05 17.16 -7.48
CA GLY A 50 -11.13 17.98 -6.27
C GLY A 50 -10.01 17.72 -5.25
N GLY A 51 -8.92 17.09 -5.66
CA GLY A 51 -7.70 17.01 -4.85
C GLY A 51 -7.87 16.22 -3.55
N LYS A 52 -7.37 16.79 -2.45
CA LYS A 52 -7.36 16.19 -1.11
C LYS A 52 -8.78 15.85 -0.66
N GLU A 53 -9.68 16.82 -0.73
CA GLU A 53 -11.06 16.72 -0.25
C GLU A 53 -11.79 15.58 -0.96
N TRP A 54 -11.57 15.42 -2.27
CA TRP A 54 -12.12 14.29 -2.99
C TRP A 54 -11.49 12.96 -2.57
N LEU A 55 -10.16 12.88 -2.42
CA LEU A 55 -9.50 11.61 -2.13
C LEU A 55 -9.83 11.06 -0.74
N ILE A 56 -9.90 11.94 0.28
CA ILE A 56 -10.08 11.52 1.68
C ILE A 56 -11.55 11.42 2.11
N GLU A 57 -12.50 11.91 1.29
CA GLU A 57 -13.93 11.90 1.62
C GLU A 57 -14.46 10.56 2.13
N PRO A 58 -14.11 9.40 1.53
CA PRO A 58 -14.63 8.11 2.00
C PRO A 58 -14.22 7.77 3.43
N LEU A 59 -13.14 8.38 3.94
CA LEU A 59 -12.69 8.19 5.32
C LEU A 59 -13.61 8.89 6.33
N ARG A 60 -14.36 9.93 5.94
CA ARG A 60 -15.08 10.80 6.89
C ARG A 60 -15.99 10.03 7.84
N GLU A 61 -16.74 9.07 7.32
CA GLU A 61 -17.70 8.30 8.10
C GLU A 61 -17.11 6.96 8.57
N LEU A 62 -16.27 6.33 7.74
CA LEU A 62 -15.78 4.97 7.97
C LEU A 62 -14.47 4.91 8.76
N GLN A 63 -13.68 5.98 8.74
CA GLN A 63 -12.34 6.11 9.34
C GLN A 63 -12.14 7.55 9.88
N PRO A 64 -13.00 8.01 10.81
CA PRO A 64 -13.06 9.42 11.21
C PRO A 64 -11.79 9.96 11.87
N LEU A 65 -11.01 9.13 12.58
CA LEU A 65 -9.76 9.57 13.20
C LEU A 65 -8.69 9.90 12.15
N SER A 66 -8.58 9.05 11.13
CA SER A 66 -7.67 9.21 10.01
C SER A 66 -8.10 10.37 9.12
N PHE A 67 -9.40 10.50 8.86
CA PHE A 67 -9.97 11.66 8.18
C PHE A 67 -9.58 12.96 8.88
N ALA A 68 -9.78 13.04 10.20
CA ALA A 68 -9.42 14.23 10.98
C ALA A 68 -7.92 14.53 10.90
N ALA A 69 -7.06 13.51 11.05
CA ALA A 69 -5.61 13.68 10.94
C ALA A 69 -5.17 14.20 9.57
N LEU A 70 -5.73 13.67 8.48
CA LEU A 70 -5.45 14.15 7.12
C LEU A 70 -6.01 15.55 6.88
N GLN A 71 -7.24 15.81 7.31
CA GLN A 71 -7.89 17.11 7.15
C GLN A 71 -7.13 18.23 7.86
N GLU A 72 -6.56 17.96 9.04
CA GLU A 72 -5.84 18.96 9.84
C GLU A 72 -4.36 19.10 9.48
N HIS A 73 -3.68 18.00 9.13
CA HIS A 73 -2.21 17.98 9.04
C HIS A 73 -1.65 17.64 7.65
N ALA A 74 -2.47 17.15 6.71
CA ALA A 74 -1.99 16.90 5.37
C ALA A 74 -1.97 18.20 4.55
N SER A 75 -0.93 18.34 3.73
CA SER A 75 -0.93 19.31 2.63
C SER A 75 -2.09 19.03 1.67
N ASP A 76 -2.33 19.96 0.74
CA ASP A 76 -3.10 19.62 -0.45
C ASP A 76 -2.44 18.44 -1.19
N TYR A 77 -3.25 17.71 -1.95
CA TYR A 77 -2.76 16.59 -2.74
C TYR A 77 -1.81 17.10 -3.82
N MET A 78 -0.69 16.40 -4.01
CA MET A 78 0.35 16.78 -4.96
C MET A 78 0.64 15.62 -5.91
N VAL A 79 1.12 15.96 -7.11
CA VAL A 79 1.62 14.99 -8.09
C VAL A 79 3.02 15.42 -8.51
N GLY A 80 4.00 14.55 -8.24
CA GLY A 80 5.37 14.73 -8.70
C GLY A 80 5.56 14.09 -10.07
N PHE A 81 6.27 14.78 -10.98
CA PHE A 81 6.60 14.30 -12.31
C PHE A 81 8.10 14.14 -12.48
N ARG A 82 8.51 13.05 -13.14
CA ARG A 82 9.90 12.81 -13.49
C ARG A 82 10.05 12.07 -14.80
N TRP A 83 11.02 12.51 -15.57
CA TRP A 83 11.50 11.85 -16.77
C TRP A 83 12.77 11.08 -16.43
N ARG A 84 12.75 9.79 -16.73
CA ARG A 84 13.86 8.87 -16.56
C ARG A 84 14.39 8.44 -17.91
N ARG A 85 15.66 8.04 -17.96
CA ARG A 85 16.24 7.40 -19.14
C ARG A 85 15.96 5.92 -19.05
N THR A 86 15.46 5.34 -20.13
CA THR A 86 15.37 3.88 -20.26
C THR A 86 16.77 3.27 -20.41
N SER A 87 17.69 3.99 -21.08
CA SER A 87 19.09 3.60 -21.22
C SER A 87 19.96 4.18 -20.10
N PRO A 88 20.89 3.40 -19.50
CA PRO A 88 21.83 3.91 -18.51
C PRO A 88 22.87 4.89 -19.11
N GLN A 89 22.88 5.08 -20.43
CA GLN A 89 23.82 6.00 -21.08
C GLN A 89 23.48 7.47 -20.76
N PRO A 90 24.43 8.25 -20.19
CA PRO A 90 24.18 9.63 -19.76
C PRO A 90 23.67 10.58 -20.85
N ASN A 91 24.08 10.33 -22.10
CA ASN A 91 23.75 11.17 -23.25
C ASN A 91 22.43 10.77 -23.93
N SER A 92 21.79 9.68 -23.50
CA SER A 92 20.47 9.32 -24.03
C SER A 92 19.40 10.28 -23.50
N PRO A 93 18.38 10.61 -24.32
CA PRO A 93 17.27 11.45 -23.87
C PRO A 93 16.49 10.73 -22.77
N LYS A 94 15.98 11.51 -21.80
CA LYS A 94 14.98 10.99 -20.86
C LYS A 94 13.68 10.76 -21.66
N ASP A 95 13.22 9.52 -21.69
CA ASP A 95 12.14 9.03 -22.56
C ASP A 95 11.03 8.31 -21.79
N ARG A 96 11.21 8.07 -20.49
CA ARG A 96 10.24 7.38 -19.65
C ARG A 96 9.67 8.33 -18.60
N LEU A 97 8.40 8.69 -18.77
CA LEU A 97 7.65 9.44 -17.79
C LEU A 97 7.24 8.55 -16.60
N SER A 98 7.33 9.09 -15.39
CA SER A 98 6.69 8.57 -14.19
C SER A 98 6.06 9.74 -13.44
N HIS A 99 4.91 9.48 -12.83
CA HIS A 99 4.29 10.40 -11.90
C HIS A 99 3.83 9.62 -10.67
N ASP A 100 3.84 10.28 -9.52
CA ASP A 100 3.43 9.67 -8.27
C ASP A 100 2.66 10.71 -7.44
N GLY A 101 1.45 10.33 -7.02
CA GLY A 101 0.56 11.13 -6.17
C GLY A 101 0.84 10.98 -4.68
N PHE A 102 0.82 12.08 -3.93
CA PHE A 102 1.15 12.07 -2.50
C PHE A 102 0.58 13.26 -1.70
N PHE A 103 0.62 13.11 -0.39
CA PHE A 103 0.47 14.16 0.61
C PHE A 103 1.78 14.41 1.34
N VAL A 104 1.95 15.61 1.88
CA VAL A 104 2.95 15.88 2.92
C VAL A 104 2.24 15.94 4.27
N VAL A 105 2.60 15.04 5.18
CA VAL A 105 2.03 14.98 6.53
C VAL A 105 3.16 15.07 7.54
N LYS A 106 3.21 16.16 8.32
CA LYS A 106 4.28 16.43 9.29
C LYS A 106 5.69 16.21 8.69
N GLY A 107 5.90 16.72 7.47
CA GLY A 107 7.19 16.69 6.75
C GLY A 107 7.49 15.40 5.97
N ARG A 108 6.70 14.34 6.14
CA ARG A 108 6.86 13.06 5.42
C ARG A 108 5.97 12.99 4.19
N VAL A 109 6.47 12.35 3.13
CA VAL A 109 5.67 12.01 1.95
C VAL A 109 4.85 10.76 2.25
N ILE A 110 3.53 10.89 2.13
CA ILE A 110 2.59 9.77 2.17
C ILE A 110 2.06 9.57 0.76
N TRP A 111 2.47 8.50 0.10
CA TRP A 111 1.98 8.16 -1.22
C TRP A 111 0.51 7.80 -1.16
N ALA A 112 -0.27 8.24 -2.14
CA ALA A 112 -1.68 7.90 -2.28
C ALA A 112 -2.03 7.87 -3.76
N ARG A 113 -2.16 6.68 -4.33
CA ARG A 113 -2.30 6.49 -5.79
C ARG A 113 -3.73 6.50 -6.23
N TYR A 114 -4.02 7.10 -7.38
CA TYR A 114 -5.38 7.19 -7.91
C TYR A 114 -6.02 5.82 -8.24
N GLY A 115 -7.21 5.58 -7.68
CA GLY A 115 -8.16 4.51 -8.04
C GLY A 115 -8.85 4.80 -9.36
N TYR A 116 -8.69 3.94 -10.37
CA TYR A 116 -9.32 4.06 -11.69
C TYR A 116 -10.33 2.94 -11.96
N GLU A 117 -11.27 3.14 -12.88
CA GLU A 117 -12.30 2.14 -13.20
C GLU A 117 -11.70 0.79 -13.60
N GLY A 118 -12.16 -0.29 -12.97
CA GLY A 118 -11.67 -1.64 -13.23
C GLY A 118 -10.39 -2.05 -12.48
N HIS A 119 -9.93 -1.25 -11.51
CA HIS A 119 -8.95 -1.76 -10.54
C HIS A 119 -9.57 -2.90 -9.70
N SER A 120 -8.77 -3.92 -9.38
CA SER A 120 -9.25 -5.08 -8.60
C SER A 120 -9.72 -4.62 -7.22
N THR A 121 -10.87 -5.13 -6.83
CA THR A 121 -11.35 -5.05 -5.46
C THR A 121 -10.77 -6.23 -4.68
N PRO A 122 -9.78 -6.00 -3.79
CA PRO A 122 -9.24 -7.09 -3.00
C PRO A 122 -10.32 -7.75 -2.14
N ASN A 123 -10.14 -9.04 -1.86
CA ASN A 123 -10.88 -9.71 -0.81
C ASN A 123 -10.31 -9.29 0.57
N ILE A 124 -10.77 -8.14 1.05
CA ILE A 124 -10.47 -7.54 2.36
C ILE A 124 -11.77 -7.05 3.01
N ALA A 125 -11.74 -6.67 4.29
CA ALA A 125 -12.89 -6.10 4.98
C ALA A 125 -13.51 -4.94 4.18
N GLU A 126 -14.83 -4.96 4.05
CA GLU A 126 -15.57 -4.02 3.20
C GLU A 126 -15.37 -2.55 3.64
N VAL A 127 -15.28 -2.30 4.95
CA VAL A 127 -14.96 -0.98 5.50
C VAL A 127 -13.65 -0.42 4.96
N ILE A 128 -12.64 -1.25 4.69
CA ILE A 128 -11.35 -0.81 4.14
C ILE A 128 -11.46 -0.55 2.63
N LYS A 129 -12.25 -1.35 1.91
CA LYS A 129 -12.53 -1.11 0.48
C LYS A 129 -13.25 0.21 0.26
N GLN A 130 -14.28 0.47 1.06
CA GLN A 130 -15.12 1.66 0.95
C GLN A 130 -14.49 2.92 1.56
N SER A 131 -13.34 2.80 2.24
CA SER A 131 -12.63 3.92 2.83
C SER A 131 -11.29 4.15 2.10
N TRP A 132 -10.21 3.53 2.58
CA TRP A 132 -8.85 3.72 2.10
C TRP A 132 -8.65 3.37 0.63
N LEU A 133 -9.42 2.41 0.10
CA LEU A 133 -9.26 1.92 -1.27
C LEU A 133 -10.40 2.35 -2.23
N ASP A 134 -11.37 3.15 -1.79
CA ASP A 134 -12.53 3.54 -2.62
C ASP A 134 -12.10 4.37 -3.83
N ARG A 135 -11.15 5.27 -3.58
CA ARG A 135 -10.62 6.25 -4.55
C ARG A 135 -9.12 6.10 -4.77
N SER A 136 -8.52 5.09 -4.15
CA SER A 136 -7.07 4.90 -4.14
C SER A 136 -6.69 3.45 -4.39
N ARG A 137 -5.56 3.27 -5.07
CA ARG A 137 -4.91 1.96 -5.29
C ARG A 137 -3.82 1.67 -4.27
N GLY A 138 -3.91 2.31 -3.13
CA GLY A 138 -3.00 2.08 -2.03
C GLY A 138 -2.28 3.34 -1.60
N TRP A 139 -1.91 3.25 -0.34
CA TRP A 139 -1.23 4.25 0.43
C TRP A 139 0.07 3.64 0.96
N GLY A 140 1.07 4.47 1.21
CA GLY A 140 2.32 3.97 1.74
C GLY A 140 3.34 5.04 2.03
N THR A 141 4.42 4.59 2.66
CA THR A 141 5.65 5.34 2.87
C THR A 141 6.83 4.53 2.36
N THR A 142 7.86 5.20 1.87
CA THR A 142 9.05 4.55 1.31
C THR A 142 10.29 5.34 1.71
N GLU A 143 11.47 4.77 1.49
CA GLU A 143 12.76 5.46 1.65
C GLU A 143 13.17 6.32 0.44
N ASP A 144 12.51 6.15 -0.71
CA ASP A 144 12.80 6.86 -1.96
C ASP A 144 11.52 6.93 -2.82
N VAL A 145 11.55 7.61 -3.96
CA VAL A 145 10.46 7.66 -4.93
C VAL A 145 10.33 6.31 -5.67
N VAL A 146 9.80 5.33 -4.97
CA VAL A 146 9.48 3.98 -5.45
C VAL A 146 7.98 3.72 -5.42
N ALA A 147 7.55 2.61 -6.00
CA ALA A 147 6.13 2.24 -5.96
C ALA A 147 5.66 2.02 -4.52
N VAL A 148 4.41 2.42 -4.25
CA VAL A 148 3.70 2.12 -3.00
C VAL A 148 3.91 0.65 -2.65
N ASN A 149 4.37 0.40 -1.43
CA ASN A 149 4.54 -0.91 -0.83
C ASN A 149 3.63 -0.97 0.42
N PRO A 150 3.41 -2.14 1.03
CA PRO A 150 2.53 -2.26 2.20
C PRO A 150 3.16 -1.67 3.48
N ARG A 151 4.23 -0.86 3.43
CA ARG A 151 4.85 -0.28 4.63
C ARG A 151 4.02 0.88 5.16
N GLN A 152 3.76 0.83 6.46
CA GLN A 152 3.03 1.78 7.29
C GLN A 152 1.55 2.00 6.94
N PHE A 153 1.09 1.76 5.71
CA PHE A 153 -0.30 2.03 5.29
C PHE A 153 -0.86 0.91 4.40
N ILE A 154 -2.17 0.99 4.15
CA ILE A 154 -2.95 0.04 3.36
C ILE A 154 -2.60 0.20 1.89
N SER A 155 -2.03 -0.84 1.28
CA SER A 155 -1.82 -0.90 -0.17
C SER A 155 -2.89 -1.74 -0.89
N ASP A 156 -3.11 -1.54 -2.20
CA ASP A 156 -3.95 -2.45 -2.99
C ASP A 156 -3.18 -3.74 -3.37
N PRO A 157 -3.85 -4.81 -3.83
CA PRO A 157 -3.20 -6.07 -4.15
C PRO A 157 -2.23 -5.99 -5.35
N PHE A 158 -2.34 -4.95 -6.19
CA PHE A 158 -1.40 -4.71 -7.28
C PHE A 158 -0.14 -3.97 -6.82
N ALA A 159 -0.18 -3.32 -5.67
CA ALA A 159 0.93 -2.63 -5.02
C ALA A 159 1.79 -3.56 -4.14
N ASN A 160 2.00 -4.81 -4.60
CA ASN A 160 2.91 -5.79 -4.01
C ASN A 160 2.50 -6.34 -2.63
N TRP A 161 1.24 -6.75 -2.49
CA TRP A 161 0.85 -7.60 -1.36
C TRP A 161 1.78 -8.83 -1.26
N THR A 162 2.50 -8.88 -0.14
CA THR A 162 3.64 -9.78 0.01
C THR A 162 3.15 -11.11 0.59
N PRO A 163 3.41 -12.27 -0.06
CA PRO A 163 2.97 -13.55 0.47
C PRO A 163 3.66 -13.86 1.79
N VAL A 164 2.98 -14.55 2.70
CA VAL A 164 3.55 -14.95 4.00
C VAL A 164 4.88 -15.70 3.85
N SER A 165 5.03 -16.50 2.78
CA SER A 165 6.25 -17.25 2.49
C SER A 165 7.49 -16.36 2.36
N HIS A 166 7.34 -15.12 1.86
CA HIS A 166 8.44 -14.17 1.73
C HIS A 166 9.03 -13.79 3.10
N PHE A 167 8.19 -13.69 4.13
CA PHE A 167 8.67 -13.36 5.48
C PHE A 167 9.05 -14.60 6.28
N ALA A 168 8.29 -15.69 6.12
CA ALA A 168 8.55 -16.93 6.85
C ALA A 168 9.93 -17.52 6.52
N VAL A 169 10.35 -17.49 5.25
CA VAL A 169 11.67 -17.98 4.83
C VAL A 169 12.83 -17.16 5.42
N LEU A 170 12.62 -15.87 5.69
CA LEU A 170 13.65 -15.00 6.30
C LEU A 170 13.86 -15.32 7.78
N LEU A 171 12.85 -15.87 8.45
CA LEU A 171 12.95 -16.30 9.85
C LEU A 171 13.51 -17.70 9.99
N ASP A 172 13.09 -18.61 9.11
CA ASP A 172 13.42 -20.03 9.16
C ASP A 172 13.44 -20.61 7.74
N GLU A 173 14.62 -21.00 7.26
CA GLU A 173 14.76 -21.66 5.94
C GLU A 173 13.91 -22.95 5.84
N SER A 174 13.59 -23.57 6.97
CA SER A 174 12.72 -24.75 7.09
C SER A 174 11.26 -24.43 7.44
N TRP A 175 10.80 -23.18 7.24
CA TRP A 175 9.46 -22.70 7.64
C TRP A 175 8.30 -23.59 7.15
N GLU A 176 8.41 -24.23 5.99
CA GLU A 176 7.39 -25.14 5.47
C GLU A 176 7.12 -26.33 6.40
N LYS A 177 8.11 -26.72 7.22
CA LYS A 177 8.00 -27.80 8.21
C LYS A 177 7.69 -27.28 9.61
N THR A 178 8.11 -26.06 9.95
CA THR A 178 8.13 -25.55 11.34
C THR A 178 7.05 -24.50 11.63
N ILE A 179 6.66 -23.71 10.63
CA ILE A 179 5.70 -22.59 10.74
C ILE A 179 4.41 -22.94 10.00
N LEU A 180 4.55 -23.41 8.76
CA LEU A 180 3.41 -23.63 7.87
C LEU A 180 2.33 -24.56 8.45
N PRO A 181 2.65 -25.67 9.15
CA PRO A 181 1.62 -26.53 9.75
C PRO A 181 0.73 -25.78 10.74
N SER A 182 1.29 -24.87 11.55
CA SER A 182 0.52 -24.08 12.51
C SER A 182 -0.36 -23.03 11.84
N LEU A 183 0.12 -22.44 10.73
CA LEU A 183 -0.68 -21.52 9.93
C LEU A 183 -1.85 -22.23 9.24
N LEU A 184 -1.63 -23.43 8.69
CA LEU A 184 -2.69 -24.23 8.04
C LEU A 184 -3.80 -24.65 9.01
N GLU A 185 -3.46 -24.88 10.28
CA GLU A 185 -4.43 -25.19 11.32
C GLU A 185 -5.35 -23.99 11.64
N LYS A 186 -4.81 -22.77 11.60
CA LYS A 186 -5.50 -21.54 12.04
C LYS A 186 -6.15 -20.75 10.91
N ILE A 187 -5.62 -20.84 9.69
CA ILE A 187 -5.98 -19.98 8.57
C ILE A 187 -6.51 -20.86 7.42
N PRO A 188 -7.83 -20.87 7.18
CA PRO A 188 -8.40 -21.61 6.07
C PRO A 188 -7.96 -21.01 4.73
N ASN A 189 -7.85 -21.85 3.69
CA ASN A 189 -7.52 -21.44 2.32
C ASN A 189 -6.20 -20.65 2.18
N LEU A 190 -5.23 -20.90 3.06
CA LEU A 190 -3.90 -20.28 3.00
C LEU A 190 -3.22 -20.48 1.63
N TYR A 191 -3.48 -21.63 1.00
CA TYR A 191 -3.17 -21.89 -0.40
C TYR A 191 -4.43 -22.12 -1.21
N VAL A 192 -4.40 -21.70 -2.46
CA VAL A 192 -5.40 -22.03 -3.47
C VAL A 192 -4.74 -22.50 -4.76
N THR A 193 -5.41 -23.36 -5.49
CA THR A 193 -4.99 -23.73 -6.84
C THR A 193 -5.49 -22.66 -7.82
N ARG A 194 -4.60 -22.11 -8.63
CA ARG A 194 -4.94 -21.18 -9.73
C ARG A 194 -4.51 -21.78 -11.06
N MET A 195 -5.31 -21.55 -12.11
CA MET A 195 -4.90 -21.88 -13.46
C MET A 195 -4.01 -20.76 -14.00
N VAL A 196 -2.78 -21.10 -14.38
CA VAL A 196 -1.81 -20.16 -14.93
C VAL A 196 -1.58 -20.49 -16.41
N PRO A 197 -1.50 -19.47 -17.30
CA PRO A 197 -1.11 -19.70 -18.68
C PRO A 197 0.26 -20.38 -18.75
N GLY A 198 0.33 -21.52 -19.44
CA GLY A 198 1.57 -22.23 -19.75
C GLY A 198 2.19 -21.77 -21.06
N GLU A 199 3.24 -22.46 -21.51
CA GLU A 199 3.74 -22.29 -22.88
C GLU A 199 2.70 -22.82 -23.88
N GLY A 200 2.28 -21.97 -24.83
CA GLY A 200 1.22 -22.26 -25.81
C GLY A 200 -0.20 -21.93 -25.31
N ASP A 201 -1.21 -22.63 -25.83
CA ASP A 201 -2.62 -22.46 -25.45
C ASP A 201 -3.02 -23.26 -24.18
N GLY A 202 -2.03 -23.82 -23.47
CA GLY A 202 -2.25 -24.65 -22.29
C GLY A 202 -2.36 -23.84 -21.00
N TYR A 203 -3.11 -24.36 -20.03
CA TYR A 203 -3.13 -23.87 -18.65
C TYR A 203 -2.66 -24.98 -17.72
N TYR A 204 -1.90 -24.65 -16.67
CA TYR A 204 -1.53 -25.59 -15.61
C TYR A 204 -1.97 -25.09 -14.24
N GLU A 205 -2.14 -26.03 -13.32
CA GLU A 205 -2.46 -25.73 -11.92
C GLU A 205 -1.19 -25.28 -11.18
N ASP A 206 -1.21 -24.06 -10.65
CA ASP A 206 -0.18 -23.54 -9.75
C ASP A 206 -0.73 -23.38 -8.33
N ARG A 207 0.11 -23.70 -7.35
CA ARG A 207 -0.24 -23.59 -5.93
C ARG A 207 0.09 -22.17 -5.47
N TRP A 208 -0.94 -21.32 -5.43
CA TRP A 208 -0.84 -19.93 -5.04
C TRP A 208 -0.93 -19.75 -3.52
N VAL A 209 0.02 -19.00 -2.93
CA VAL A 209 -0.08 -18.54 -1.53
C VAL A 209 -1.07 -17.40 -1.46
N SER A 210 -2.25 -17.63 -0.89
CA SER A 210 -3.32 -16.62 -0.76
C SER A 210 -3.18 -15.74 0.48
N PHE A 211 -2.44 -16.18 1.49
CA PHE A 211 -2.22 -15.39 2.70
C PHE A 211 -1.15 -14.30 2.45
N ARG A 212 -1.62 -13.05 2.40
CA ARG A 212 -0.90 -11.90 1.84
C ARG A 212 -0.91 -10.73 2.81
N CYS A 213 0.28 -10.17 3.07
CA CYS A 213 0.46 -8.98 3.88
C CYS A 213 0.07 -7.76 3.06
N PHE A 214 -0.86 -6.96 3.59
CA PHE A 214 -1.31 -5.70 2.98
C PHE A 214 -0.90 -4.46 3.78
N LEU A 215 -0.44 -4.65 5.02
CA LEU A 215 0.07 -3.60 5.89
C LEU A 215 1.15 -4.18 6.81
N ASP A 216 2.34 -3.60 6.76
CA ASP A 216 3.48 -3.88 7.62
C ASP A 216 3.85 -2.59 8.34
N SER A 217 3.68 -2.57 9.67
CA SER A 217 3.76 -1.34 10.47
C SER A 217 5.17 -0.78 10.62
N ARG A 218 6.19 -1.54 10.22
CA ARG A 218 7.59 -1.15 10.30
C ARG A 218 7.87 0.01 9.35
N LEU A 219 8.86 0.81 9.69
CA LEU A 219 9.38 1.83 8.80
C LEU A 219 9.97 1.17 7.53
N PRO A 220 10.04 1.89 6.40
CA PRO A 220 10.52 1.32 5.14
C PRO A 220 11.90 0.67 5.23
N GLU A 221 12.84 1.31 5.94
CA GLU A 221 14.19 0.77 6.16
C GLU A 221 14.31 -0.26 7.30
N ASP A 222 13.22 -0.53 8.02
CA ASP A 222 13.24 -1.46 9.14
C ASP A 222 13.02 -2.89 8.63
N TYR A 223 14.12 -3.63 8.60
CA TYR A 223 14.21 -5.05 8.24
C TYR A 223 14.29 -5.96 9.47
N SER A 224 14.12 -5.43 10.68
CA SER A 224 14.06 -6.24 11.90
C SER A 224 12.79 -7.08 11.96
N PHE A 225 12.79 -8.12 12.78
CA PHE A 225 11.62 -8.96 13.03
C PHE A 225 10.75 -8.42 14.18
N ILE A 226 10.73 -7.10 14.36
CA ILE A 226 9.93 -6.40 15.36
C ILE A 226 8.97 -5.49 14.62
N GLY A 227 7.67 -5.63 14.87
CA GLY A 227 6.62 -4.89 14.15
C GLY A 227 5.37 -5.71 13.94
N ASP A 228 4.30 -5.03 13.55
CA ASP A 228 2.97 -5.59 13.40
C ASP A 228 2.63 -5.72 11.93
N GLN A 229 2.08 -6.87 11.54
CA GLN A 229 1.75 -7.18 10.16
C GLN A 229 0.29 -7.60 10.07
N LEU A 230 -0.45 -6.98 9.15
CA LEU A 230 -1.82 -7.33 8.84
C LEU A 230 -1.89 -8.05 7.50
N TYR A 231 -2.61 -9.17 7.53
CA TYR A 231 -2.75 -10.07 6.41
C TYR A 231 -4.23 -10.31 6.09
N VAL A 232 -4.48 -10.69 4.85
CA VAL A 232 -5.76 -11.27 4.41
C VAL A 232 -5.49 -12.54 3.62
N VAL A 233 -6.53 -13.36 3.48
CA VAL A 233 -6.55 -14.45 2.49
C VAL A 233 -7.19 -13.89 1.23
N ASP A 234 -6.38 -13.53 0.23
CA ASP A 234 -6.81 -12.77 -0.97
C ASP A 234 -7.82 -13.52 -1.87
N SER A 235 -8.05 -14.80 -1.62
CA SER A 235 -9.05 -15.65 -2.29
C SER A 235 -10.33 -15.85 -1.48
N ASN A 236 -10.37 -15.39 -0.22
CA ASN A 236 -11.50 -15.61 0.68
C ASN A 236 -12.37 -14.36 0.79
N PRO A 237 -13.65 -14.41 0.38
CA PRO A 237 -14.53 -13.24 0.40
C PRO A 237 -14.92 -12.75 1.80
N ASP A 238 -14.58 -13.49 2.87
CA ASP A 238 -14.91 -13.08 4.25
C ASP A 238 -14.22 -11.78 4.70
N GLY A 239 -13.16 -11.37 4.01
CA GLY A 239 -12.43 -10.14 4.29
C GLY A 239 -11.77 -10.12 5.67
N ARG A 240 -11.58 -11.27 6.32
CA ARG A 240 -10.99 -11.35 7.66
C ARG A 240 -9.55 -10.84 7.62
N ILE A 241 -9.25 -9.91 8.53
CA ILE A 241 -7.91 -9.37 8.73
C ILE A 241 -7.24 -10.12 9.87
N TYR A 242 -6.12 -10.75 9.56
CA TYR A 242 -5.26 -11.46 10.50
C TYR A 242 -4.13 -10.54 10.94
N TRP A 243 -3.79 -10.59 12.21
CA TRP A 243 -2.69 -9.83 12.79
C TRP A 243 -1.61 -10.78 13.28
N ILE A 244 -0.38 -10.49 12.87
CA ILE A 244 0.83 -11.17 13.30
C ILE A 244 1.73 -10.13 13.97
N LYS A 245 1.98 -10.34 15.25
CA LYS A 245 2.82 -9.48 16.07
C LYS A 245 4.24 -9.99 16.08
N ASP A 246 5.20 -9.10 15.85
CA ASP A 246 6.64 -9.36 15.96
C ASP A 246 7.06 -10.63 15.22
N PHE A 247 6.49 -10.83 14.02
CA PHE A 247 6.82 -11.96 13.15
C PHE A 247 6.56 -13.35 13.77
N ASP A 248 5.78 -13.41 14.87
CA ASP A 248 5.40 -14.67 15.50
C ASP A 248 4.28 -15.36 14.71
N PHE A 249 4.66 -16.00 13.60
CA PHE A 249 3.74 -16.77 12.76
C PHE A 249 3.12 -17.99 13.49
N LYS A 250 3.56 -18.33 14.71
CA LYS A 250 2.91 -19.38 15.52
C LYS A 250 1.78 -18.81 16.36
N THR A 251 1.76 -17.51 16.64
CA THR A 251 0.69 -16.84 17.38
C THR A 251 -0.06 -15.90 16.45
N VAL A 252 -1.20 -16.37 15.94
CA VAL A 252 -2.01 -15.61 14.99
C VAL A 252 -3.24 -15.06 15.71
N TYR A 253 -3.58 -13.82 15.41
CA TYR A 253 -4.81 -13.17 15.84
C TYR A 253 -5.65 -12.80 14.62
N TYR A 254 -6.93 -12.54 14.81
CA TYR A 254 -7.73 -11.75 13.88
C TYR A 254 -8.26 -10.50 14.55
N LEU A 255 -8.55 -9.47 13.76
CA LEU A 255 -9.17 -8.24 14.24
C LEU A 255 -10.70 -8.40 14.24
N ASN A 256 -11.34 -8.27 15.41
CA ASN A 256 -12.80 -8.38 15.53
C ASN A 256 -13.55 -7.12 15.05
N ASP A 257 -12.90 -5.96 15.12
CA ASP A 257 -13.33 -4.71 14.47
C ASP A 257 -12.15 -4.13 13.66
N PRO A 258 -11.94 -4.60 12.42
CA PRO A 258 -10.84 -4.12 11.59
C PRO A 258 -10.99 -2.65 11.18
N GLY A 259 -12.21 -2.10 11.18
CA GLY A 259 -12.46 -0.71 10.81
C GLY A 259 -11.89 0.23 11.87
N GLU A 260 -12.29 0.04 13.12
CA GLU A 260 -11.80 0.86 14.24
C GLU A 260 -10.29 0.70 14.46
N ALA A 261 -9.79 -0.54 14.40
CA ALA A 261 -8.37 -0.84 14.61
C ALA A 261 -7.47 -0.14 13.57
N ILE A 262 -7.84 -0.20 12.28
CA ILE A 262 -7.08 0.42 11.19
C ILE A 262 -7.20 1.94 11.23
N ASP A 263 -8.37 2.48 11.61
CA ASP A 263 -8.55 3.92 11.74
C ASP A 263 -7.63 4.49 12.82
N ALA A 264 -7.65 3.88 14.01
CA ALA A 264 -6.81 4.29 15.13
C ALA A 264 -5.31 4.13 14.80
N TYR A 265 -4.92 3.03 14.16
CA TYR A 265 -3.54 2.80 13.72
C TYR A 265 -3.09 3.84 12.70
N SER A 266 -3.91 4.13 11.70
CA SER A 266 -3.54 5.03 10.61
C SER A 266 -3.45 6.46 11.10
N ALA A 267 -4.37 6.90 11.98
CA ALA A 267 -4.27 8.17 12.67
C ALA A 267 -3.00 8.27 13.52
N HIS A 268 -2.68 7.25 14.33
CA HIS A 268 -1.43 7.17 15.10
C HIS A 268 -0.20 7.34 14.20
N THR A 269 -0.20 6.64 13.08
CA THR A 269 0.90 6.64 12.10
C THR A 269 1.04 7.99 11.41
N LEU A 270 -0.06 8.60 10.93
CA LEU A 270 -0.07 9.93 10.31
C LEU A 270 0.43 11.00 11.28
N LEU A 271 -0.03 10.95 12.52
CA LEU A 271 0.31 11.90 13.58
C LEU A 271 1.72 11.69 14.15
N GLN A 272 2.42 10.62 13.79
CA GLN A 272 3.72 10.26 14.38
C GLN A 272 3.64 10.20 15.90
N THR A 273 2.53 9.65 16.42
CA THR A 273 2.36 9.51 17.86
C THR A 273 3.50 8.64 18.42
N PRO A 274 4.20 9.07 19.48
CA PRO A 274 5.32 8.32 20.02
C PRO A 274 4.93 6.91 20.48
N GLY A 275 5.82 5.95 20.23
CA GLY A 275 5.62 4.55 20.60
C GLY A 275 4.98 3.70 19.50
N ARG A 276 4.96 2.38 19.73
CA ARG A 276 4.28 1.43 18.85
C ARG A 276 2.78 1.49 19.11
N PHE A 277 2.00 1.42 18.04
CA PHE A 277 0.56 1.22 18.14
C PHE A 277 0.26 -0.17 18.70
N ASP A 278 -0.80 -0.30 19.49
CA ASP A 278 -1.22 -1.58 20.08
C ASP A 278 -2.54 -2.04 19.46
N PHE A 279 -2.49 -3.12 18.68
CA PHE A 279 -3.68 -3.76 18.09
C PHE A 279 -4.43 -4.68 19.08
N SER A 280 -3.85 -4.95 20.26
CA SER A 280 -4.41 -5.90 21.23
C SER A 280 -5.86 -5.63 21.64
N PRO A 281 -6.37 -4.38 21.73
CA PRO A 281 -7.78 -4.11 22.04
C PRO A 281 -8.78 -4.76 21.08
N TRP A 282 -8.39 -5.00 19.82
CA TRP A 282 -9.23 -5.59 18.78
C TRP A 282 -8.84 -7.03 18.44
N ALA A 283 -7.85 -7.59 19.12
CA ALA A 283 -7.25 -8.86 18.76
C ALA A 283 -7.95 -10.04 19.42
N VAL A 284 -8.37 -11.00 18.61
CA VAL A 284 -8.86 -12.29 19.06
C VAL A 284 -7.90 -13.38 18.61
N LYS A 285 -7.36 -14.13 19.58
CA LYS A 285 -6.37 -15.19 19.33
C LYS A 285 -7.00 -16.40 18.64
N LEU A 286 -6.30 -16.96 17.65
CA LEU A 286 -6.63 -18.22 16.96
C LEU A 286 -5.82 -19.40 17.52
#